data_AF-A0A3M6Q0J5-F1
#
_entry.id   AF-A0A3M6Q0J5-F1
#
_cell.length_a   1.000
_cell.length_b   1.000
_cell.length_c   1.000
_cell.angle_alpha   90.00
_cell.angle_beta   90.00
_cell.angle_gamma   90.00
#
_symmetry.space_group_name_H-M   'P 1'
#
loop_
_entity.id
_entity.type
_entity.pdbx_description
1 polymer ?
#
loop_
_entity_poly.entity_id
_entity_poly.type
_entity_poly.pdbx_seq_one_letter_code
_entity_poly.pdbx_strand_id
1 'polypeptide(L)'
;MIKCTRCRYACAQSEWVDVPSKKFANATEGACPRCGCRSFFDMAPQVLWIFRDGLVQMGERMHHEPDSGPLLIAAGPRCELELIMGMMAQRVFERDGWLVPNVGQAQAVREKLLAVDAWLNKCQARAKAGRIKGVVFYTSDAVMPQEPSVGMMLCEEV
;
A
#
# COMPACT_ATOMS: atom_id res chain seq x y z
N MET A 1 -5.19 -1.84 14.96
CA MET A 1 -4.21 -0.95 15.62
C MET A 1 -4.39 0.45 15.07
N ILE A 2 -4.11 1.48 15.85
CA ILE A 2 -4.19 2.88 15.40
C ILE A 2 -2.96 3.67 15.84
N LYS A 3 -2.67 4.77 15.16
CA LYS A 3 -1.52 5.62 15.42
C LYS A 3 -1.95 7.07 15.56
N CYS A 4 -1.69 7.68 16.71
CA CYS A 4 -2.04 9.08 16.97
C CYS A 4 -1.41 10.01 15.91
N THR A 5 -2.20 10.92 15.33
CA THR A 5 -1.68 11.85 14.30
C THR A 5 -0.71 12.88 14.86
N ARG A 6 -0.85 13.23 16.15
CA ARG A 6 -0.02 14.23 16.84
C ARG A 6 1.29 13.64 17.37
N CYS A 7 1.21 12.71 18.32
CA CYS A 7 2.41 12.19 19.01
C CYS A 7 2.95 10.88 18.41
N ARG A 8 2.32 10.33 17.38
CA ARG A 8 2.71 9.08 16.70
C ARG A 8 2.73 7.83 17.59
N TYR A 9 2.17 7.92 18.80
CA TYR A 9 1.94 6.76 19.66
C TYR A 9 1.01 5.77 18.96
N ALA A 10 1.44 4.50 18.88
CA ALA A 10 0.68 3.42 18.28
C ALA A 10 0.21 2.45 19.38
N CYS A 11 -1.08 2.10 19.34
CA CYS A 11 -1.72 1.25 20.33
C CYS A 11 -3.00 0.61 19.74
N ALA A 12 -3.63 -0.30 20.48
CA ALA A 12 -4.97 -0.75 20.15
C ALA A 12 -5.97 0.41 20.30
N GLN A 13 -7.06 0.35 19.53
CA GLN A 13 -8.11 1.36 19.60
C GLN A 13 -8.82 1.34 20.96
N SER A 14 -8.92 0.16 21.59
CA SER A 14 -9.47 0.00 22.94
C SER A 14 -8.63 0.66 24.04
N GLU A 15 -7.38 1.03 23.76
CA GLU A 15 -6.52 1.77 24.71
C GLU A 15 -6.75 3.29 24.67
N TRP A 16 -7.57 3.78 23.73
CA TRP A 16 -7.94 5.19 23.69
C TRP A 16 -8.96 5.50 24.78
N VAL A 17 -8.80 6.67 25.40
CA VAL A 17 -9.64 7.09 26.52
C VAL A 17 -10.85 7.87 26.01
N ASP A 18 -12.03 7.55 26.52
CA ASP A 18 -13.25 8.31 26.22
C ASP A 18 -13.24 9.65 26.96
N VAL A 19 -13.36 10.74 26.22
CA VAL A 19 -13.48 12.09 26.78
C VAL A 19 -14.78 12.75 26.32
N PRO A 20 -15.38 13.67 27.10
CA PRO A 20 -16.58 14.38 26.67
C PRO A 20 -16.38 15.09 25.32
N SER A 21 -17.32 14.90 24.40
CA SER A 21 -17.35 15.63 23.14
C SER A 21 -17.58 17.11 23.40
N LYS A 22 -16.89 17.96 22.63
CA LYS A 22 -17.13 19.41 22.64
C LYS A 22 -18.21 19.83 21.65
N LYS A 23 -18.58 18.94 20.74
CA LYS A 23 -19.50 19.21 19.63
C LYS A 23 -20.90 18.71 19.91
N PHE A 24 -21.02 17.60 20.62
CA PHE A 24 -22.30 16.94 20.87
C PHE A 24 -22.51 16.74 22.37
N ALA A 25 -23.64 17.22 22.90
CA ALA A 25 -24.01 17.02 24.28
C ALA A 25 -24.22 15.52 24.57
N ASN A 26 -23.78 15.05 25.73
CA ASN A 26 -23.88 13.65 26.18
C ASN A 26 -23.19 12.62 25.27
N ALA A 27 -22.26 13.05 24.41
CA ALA A 27 -21.43 12.16 23.60
C ALA A 27 -20.00 12.12 24.13
N THR A 28 -19.32 11.00 23.91
CA THR A 28 -17.87 10.85 24.12
C THR A 28 -17.14 10.72 22.80
N GLU A 29 -15.87 11.10 22.80
CA GLU A 29 -14.94 10.89 21.69
C GLU A 29 -13.69 10.20 22.23
N GLY A 30 -13.15 9.23 21.49
CA GLY A 30 -11.88 8.61 21.83
C GLY A 30 -10.71 9.59 21.69
N ALA A 31 -9.79 9.58 22.65
CA ALA A 31 -8.59 10.41 22.66
C ALA A 31 -7.32 9.59 22.95
N CYS A 32 -6.22 10.01 22.35
CA CYS A 32 -4.90 9.43 22.57
C CYS A 32 -4.49 9.57 24.05
N PRO A 33 -4.14 8.48 24.74
CA PRO A 33 -3.83 8.51 26.17
C PRO A 33 -2.56 9.31 26.51
N ARG A 34 -1.67 9.56 25.53
CA ARG A 34 -0.43 10.32 25.73
C ARG A 34 -0.57 11.83 25.54
N CYS A 35 -1.45 12.28 24.65
CA CYS A 35 -1.47 13.70 24.24
C CYS A 35 -2.87 14.30 24.06
N GLY A 36 -3.94 13.53 24.30
CA GLY A 36 -5.33 13.97 24.17
C GLY A 36 -5.79 14.27 22.75
N CYS A 37 -4.98 13.97 21.73
CA CYS A 37 -5.38 14.14 20.33
C CYS A 37 -6.48 13.13 19.96
N ARG A 38 -7.48 13.58 19.21
CA ARG A 38 -8.68 12.80 18.85
C ARG A 38 -8.63 12.22 17.44
N SER A 39 -7.54 12.48 16.71
CA SER A 39 -7.34 12.00 15.35
C SER A 39 -6.27 10.91 15.34
N PHE A 40 -6.53 9.86 14.58
CA PHE A 40 -5.61 8.74 14.38
C PHE A 40 -5.47 8.39 12.91
N PHE A 41 -4.37 7.71 12.62
CA PHE A 41 -4.16 6.96 11.41
C PHE A 41 -4.56 5.50 11.64
N ASP A 42 -5.24 4.91 10.67
CA ASP A 42 -5.53 3.48 10.65
C ASP A 42 -4.25 2.69 10.30
N MET A 43 -3.90 1.76 11.18
CA MET A 43 -2.74 0.87 11.03
C MET A 43 -3.17 -0.56 10.71
N ALA A 44 -4.42 -0.80 10.29
CA ALA A 44 -4.84 -2.10 9.79
C ALA A 44 -3.87 -2.60 8.70
N PRO A 45 -3.40 -3.85 8.78
CA PRO A 45 -2.60 -4.43 7.71
C PRO A 45 -3.38 -4.41 6.40
N GLN A 46 -2.74 -3.97 5.34
CA GLN A 46 -3.27 -3.98 3.97
C GLN A 46 -2.19 -4.48 3.02
N VAL A 47 -2.63 -4.87 1.83
CA VAL A 47 -1.79 -5.21 0.70
C VAL A 47 -2.09 -4.28 -0.48
N LEU A 48 -1.09 -4.07 -1.33
CA LEU A 48 -1.22 -3.39 -2.61
C LEU A 48 -1.05 -4.40 -3.73
N TRP A 49 -1.94 -4.36 -4.71
CA TRP A 49 -1.83 -5.15 -5.94
C TRP A 49 -1.91 -4.25 -7.17
N ILE A 50 -1.23 -4.67 -8.24
CA ILE A 50 -1.15 -3.93 -9.51
C ILE A 50 -1.76 -4.72 -10.66
N PHE A 51 -2.59 -4.08 -11.47
CA PHE A 51 -3.17 -4.62 -12.69
C PHE A 51 -2.29 -4.34 -13.91
N ARG A 52 -2.56 -5.03 -15.02
CA ARG A 52 -1.79 -4.92 -16.27
C ARG A 52 -1.77 -3.51 -16.87
N ASP A 53 -2.78 -2.70 -16.58
CA ASP A 53 -2.91 -1.31 -17.00
C ASP A 53 -2.14 -0.33 -16.09
N GLY A 54 -1.48 -0.83 -15.04
CA GLY A 54 -0.76 -0.02 -14.06
C GLY A 54 -1.66 0.54 -12.95
N LEU A 55 -2.93 0.13 -12.87
CA LEU A 55 -3.77 0.46 -11.72
C LEU A 55 -3.29 -0.29 -10.50
N VAL A 56 -3.11 0.42 -9.39
CA VAL A 56 -2.82 -0.10 -8.07
C VAL A 56 -4.07 0.07 -7.21
N GLN A 57 -4.45 -1.00 -6.53
CA GLN A 57 -5.52 -1.02 -5.56
C GLN A 57 -5.02 -1.57 -4.23
N MET A 58 -5.75 -1.24 -3.16
CA MET A 58 -5.42 -1.59 -1.79
C MET A 58 -6.57 -2.33 -1.14
N GLY A 59 -6.26 -3.31 -0.29
CA GLY A 59 -7.26 -3.98 0.54
C GLY A 59 -6.63 -4.95 1.54
N GLU A 60 -7.48 -5.63 2.31
CA GLU A 60 -7.05 -6.55 3.38
C GLU A 60 -6.41 -7.83 2.84
N ARG A 61 -6.93 -8.33 1.71
CA ARG A 61 -6.45 -9.53 1.03
C ARG A 61 -6.78 -9.45 -0.45
N MET A 62 -5.94 -10.08 -1.27
CA MET A 62 -6.16 -10.17 -2.70
C MET A 62 -7.26 -11.21 -2.98
N HIS A 63 -8.32 -10.79 -3.68
CA HIS A 63 -9.47 -11.62 -4.04
C HIS A 63 -9.49 -11.88 -5.55
N HIS A 64 -8.49 -12.59 -6.09
CA HIS A 64 -8.46 -12.88 -7.53
C HIS A 64 -7.98 -14.30 -7.84
N GLU A 65 -8.46 -14.82 -8.96
CA GLU A 65 -8.08 -16.13 -9.50
C GLU A 65 -6.64 -16.12 -10.06
N PRO A 66 -5.94 -17.27 -10.08
CA PRO A 66 -4.50 -17.36 -10.32
C PRO A 66 -4.05 -16.97 -11.74
N ASP A 67 -4.92 -17.11 -12.74
CA ASP A 67 -4.46 -17.22 -14.14
C ASP A 67 -4.43 -15.89 -14.91
N SER A 68 -4.95 -14.78 -14.33
CA SER A 68 -4.84 -13.43 -14.91
C SER A 68 -4.91 -12.28 -13.89
N GLY A 69 -4.74 -12.62 -12.60
CA GLY A 69 -4.93 -11.69 -11.50
C GLY A 69 -3.87 -10.57 -11.40
N PRO A 70 -4.16 -9.50 -10.63
CA PRO A 70 -3.18 -8.47 -10.35
C PRO A 70 -2.00 -9.02 -9.55
N LEU A 71 -0.85 -8.35 -9.59
CA LEU A 71 0.34 -8.80 -8.87
C LEU A 71 0.42 -8.13 -7.50
N LEU A 72 0.66 -8.90 -6.44
CA LEU A 72 0.96 -8.37 -5.12
C LEU A 72 2.31 -7.64 -5.15
N ILE A 73 2.32 -6.35 -4.78
CA ILE A 73 3.53 -5.50 -4.87
C ILE A 73 3.97 -4.92 -3.54
N ALA A 74 3.09 -4.84 -2.54
CA ALA A 74 3.46 -4.38 -1.20
C ALA A 74 2.51 -4.87 -0.12
N ALA A 75 2.98 -4.85 1.12
CA ALA A 75 2.16 -5.06 2.32
C ALA A 75 2.62 -4.12 3.44
N GLY A 76 1.71 -3.73 4.33
CA GLY A 76 2.03 -2.90 5.49
C GLY A 76 0.82 -2.21 6.11
N PRO A 77 1.02 -1.30 7.07
CA PRO A 77 -0.06 -0.52 7.67
C PRO A 77 -0.75 0.38 6.63
N ARG A 78 -2.09 0.39 6.63
CA ARG A 78 -2.91 1.19 5.71
C ARG A 78 -2.40 2.61 5.53
N CYS A 79 -2.25 3.36 6.61
CA CYS A 79 -1.86 4.77 6.52
C CYS A 79 -0.46 5.00 5.93
N GLU A 80 0.45 4.04 6.08
CA GLU A 80 1.82 4.12 5.57
C GLU A 80 1.84 3.79 4.07
N LEU A 81 1.02 2.85 3.63
CA LEU A 81 0.79 2.55 2.21
C LEU A 81 0.11 3.71 1.48
N GLU A 82 -0.97 4.27 2.06
CA GLU A 82 -1.66 5.44 1.52
C GLU A 82 -0.72 6.64 1.37
N LEU A 83 0.19 6.84 2.34
CA LEU A 83 1.20 7.89 2.26
C LEU A 83 2.13 7.70 1.07
N ILE A 84 2.66 6.50 0.83
CA ILE A 84 3.51 6.24 -0.33
C ILE A 84 2.73 6.43 -1.62
N MET A 85 1.55 5.85 -1.74
CA MET A 85 0.76 5.93 -2.96
C MET A 85 0.38 7.38 -3.28
N GLY A 86 0.02 8.17 -2.27
CA GLY A 86 -0.26 9.60 -2.43
C GLY A 86 0.94 10.45 -2.87
N MET A 87 2.18 9.98 -2.65
CA MET A 87 3.39 10.65 -3.11
C MET A 87 3.89 10.14 -4.47
N MET A 88 3.73 8.85 -4.73
CA MET A 88 4.47 8.14 -5.80
C MET A 88 3.60 7.75 -6.99
N ALA A 89 2.28 7.85 -6.87
CA ALA A 89 1.34 7.43 -7.90
C ALA A 89 0.22 8.46 -8.07
N GLN A 90 -0.47 8.40 -9.21
CA GLN A 90 -1.55 9.32 -9.52
C GLN A 90 -2.88 8.77 -9.02
N ARG A 91 -3.56 9.47 -8.10
CA ARG A 91 -4.89 9.06 -7.62
C ARG A 91 -5.90 9.02 -8.77
N VAL A 92 -6.70 7.96 -8.84
CA VAL A 92 -7.82 7.83 -9.77
C VAL A 92 -9.11 7.69 -8.97
N PHE A 93 -10.01 8.66 -9.12
CA PHE A 93 -11.27 8.70 -8.37
C PHE A 93 -12.32 7.74 -8.94
N GLU A 94 -12.35 7.53 -10.25
CA GLU A 94 -13.36 6.69 -10.92
C GLU A 94 -13.24 5.20 -10.60
N ARG A 95 -12.01 4.69 -10.39
CA ARG A 95 -11.72 3.25 -10.16
C ARG A 95 -11.23 2.94 -8.75
N ASP A 96 -11.31 3.92 -7.85
CA ASP A 96 -10.74 3.94 -6.50
C ASP A 96 -9.35 3.26 -6.40
N GLY A 97 -8.32 3.99 -6.81
CA GLY A 97 -6.96 3.46 -6.80
C GLY A 97 -5.91 4.49 -7.19
N TRP A 98 -4.76 4.02 -7.66
CA TRP A 98 -3.67 4.85 -8.13
C TRP A 98 -3.09 4.29 -9.42
N LEU A 99 -2.70 5.16 -10.36
CA LEU A 99 -1.97 4.74 -11.55
C LEU A 99 -0.46 4.90 -11.34
N VAL A 100 0.28 3.86 -11.69
CA VAL A 100 1.73 3.92 -11.78
C VAL A 100 2.13 4.86 -12.92
N PRO A 101 3.01 5.85 -12.67
CA PRO A 101 3.48 6.76 -13.71
C PRO A 101 4.07 6.02 -14.92
N ASN A 102 3.85 6.57 -16.11
CA ASN A 102 4.40 6.10 -17.41
C ASN A 102 3.90 4.73 -17.91
N VAL A 103 3.15 3.95 -17.13
CA VAL A 103 2.64 2.63 -17.59
C VAL A 103 1.60 2.78 -18.70
N GLY A 104 0.71 3.76 -18.59
CA GLY A 104 -0.33 4.01 -19.61
C GLY A 104 0.21 4.56 -20.95
N GLN A 105 1.45 5.07 -20.97
CA GLN A 105 2.09 5.63 -22.16
C GLN A 105 2.94 4.60 -22.92
N ALA A 106 3.32 3.51 -22.24
CA ALA A 106 4.13 2.45 -22.81
C ALA A 106 3.32 1.60 -23.79
N GLN A 107 3.89 1.35 -24.97
CA GLN A 107 3.24 0.58 -26.03
C GLN A 107 3.61 -0.91 -25.92
N ALA A 108 4.86 -1.21 -25.55
CA ALA A 108 5.34 -2.57 -25.40
C ALA A 108 5.18 -3.09 -23.97
N VAL A 109 4.95 -4.41 -23.82
CA VAL A 109 4.89 -5.08 -22.50
C VAL A 109 6.18 -4.85 -21.71
N ARG A 110 7.33 -4.91 -22.37
CA ARG A 110 8.64 -4.69 -21.74
C ARG A 110 8.77 -3.30 -21.13
N GLU A 111 8.29 -2.27 -21.83
CA GLU A 111 8.32 -0.88 -21.34
C GLU A 111 7.45 -0.70 -20.10
N LYS A 112 6.27 -1.35 -20.08
CA LYS A 112 5.38 -1.36 -18.91
C LYS A 112 6.07 -2.01 -17.70
N LEU A 113 6.72 -3.15 -17.89
CA LEU A 113 7.45 -3.84 -16.83
C LEU A 113 8.60 -2.98 -16.28
N LEU A 114 9.37 -2.34 -17.15
CA LEU A 114 10.46 -1.43 -16.74
C LEU A 114 9.92 -0.20 -15.99
N ALA A 115 8.78 0.36 -16.41
CA ALA A 115 8.15 1.47 -15.72
C ALA A 115 7.68 1.09 -14.31
N VAL A 116 7.06 -0.09 -14.16
CA VAL A 116 6.64 -0.64 -12.86
C VAL A 116 7.84 -0.92 -11.97
N ASP A 117 8.88 -1.59 -12.48
CA ASP A 117 10.09 -1.90 -11.71
C ASP A 117 10.81 -0.63 -11.22
N ALA A 118 11.02 0.34 -12.12
CA ALA A 118 11.62 1.63 -11.76
C ALA A 118 10.79 2.38 -10.71
N TRP A 119 9.47 2.28 -10.77
CA TRP A 119 8.57 2.86 -9.77
C TRP A 119 8.65 2.13 -8.42
N LEU A 120 8.62 0.79 -8.40
CA LEU A 120 8.74 -0.02 -7.19
C LEU A 120 10.07 0.24 -6.48
N ASN A 121 11.18 0.32 -7.24
CA ASN A 121 12.49 0.64 -6.70
C ASN A 121 12.52 2.02 -6.02
N LYS A 122 11.87 3.03 -6.60
CA LYS A 122 11.72 4.35 -5.96
C LYS A 122 10.88 4.28 -4.68
N CYS A 123 9.77 3.55 -4.71
CA CYS A 123 8.92 3.32 -3.53
C CYS A 123 9.69 2.63 -2.40
N GLN A 124 10.45 1.58 -2.72
CA GLN A 124 11.28 0.84 -1.76
C GLN A 124 12.39 1.72 -1.18
N ALA A 125 13.10 2.49 -2.00
CA ALA A 125 14.10 3.44 -1.54
C ALA A 125 13.51 4.48 -0.58
N ARG A 126 12.29 4.96 -0.85
CA ARG A 126 11.56 5.90 0.01
C ARG A 126 11.19 5.27 1.35
N ALA A 127 10.70 4.04 1.35
CA ALA A 127 10.38 3.30 2.57
C ALA A 127 11.62 3.08 3.44
N LYS A 128 12.73 2.66 2.82
CA LYS A 128 14.03 2.42 3.49
C LYS A 128 14.65 3.69 4.09
N ALA A 129 14.36 4.88 3.56
CA ALA A 129 14.85 6.15 4.09
C ALA A 129 14.27 6.53 5.49
N GLY A 130 13.68 5.57 6.22
CA GLY A 130 13.28 5.68 7.63
C GLY A 130 11.99 6.47 7.87
N ARG A 131 11.32 6.94 6.82
CA ARG A 131 10.13 7.78 6.93
C ARG A 131 8.83 7.00 7.03
N ILE A 132 8.83 5.74 6.62
CA ILE A 132 7.62 4.93 6.42
C ILE A 132 7.88 3.56 7.02
N LYS A 133 7.13 3.21 8.07
CA LYS A 133 7.45 2.06 8.93
C LYS A 133 6.53 0.89 8.63
N GLY A 134 7.10 -0.32 8.57
CA GLY A 134 6.34 -1.56 8.43
C GLY A 134 5.78 -1.82 7.03
N VAL A 135 6.22 -1.05 6.02
CA VAL A 135 5.88 -1.33 4.61
C VAL A 135 6.99 -2.15 3.96
N VAL A 136 6.60 -3.22 3.29
CA VAL A 136 7.48 -4.10 2.50
C VAL A 136 7.02 -4.04 1.05
N PHE A 137 7.95 -3.81 0.13
CA PHE A 137 7.72 -3.92 -1.31
C PHE A 137 8.30 -5.24 -1.82
N TYR A 138 7.53 -5.93 -2.67
CA TYR A 138 7.93 -7.14 -3.35
C TYR A 138 8.42 -6.74 -4.75
N THR A 139 9.73 -6.55 -4.90
CA THR A 139 10.36 -6.37 -6.21
C THR A 139 10.77 -7.74 -6.76
N SER A 140 11.05 -7.83 -8.06
CA SER A 140 11.61 -9.04 -8.68
C SER A 140 12.87 -9.55 -7.97
N ASP A 141 13.68 -8.63 -7.42
CA ASP A 141 14.91 -8.95 -6.68
C ASP A 141 14.66 -9.49 -5.26
N ALA A 142 13.46 -9.29 -4.70
CA ALA A 142 13.08 -9.76 -3.36
C ALA A 142 12.33 -11.10 -3.39
N VAL A 143 11.90 -11.56 -4.58
CA VAL A 143 11.11 -12.78 -4.79
C VAL A 143 11.96 -13.96 -5.33
N MET A 144 13.25 -13.76 -5.59
CA MET A 144 14.17 -14.85 -5.94
C MET A 144 15.00 -15.29 -4.72
N PRO A 145 14.55 -16.26 -3.89
CA PRO A 145 15.51 -17.17 -3.30
C PRO A 145 16.20 -17.90 -4.46
N GLN A 146 17.53 -17.93 -4.45
CA GLN A 146 18.27 -18.75 -5.40
C GLN A 146 17.85 -20.21 -5.22
N GLU A 147 17.23 -20.82 -6.23
CA GLU A 147 17.80 -21.93 -7.02
C GLU A 147 16.81 -22.41 -8.12
N PRO A 148 17.31 -23.14 -9.15
CA PRO A 148 16.90 -22.97 -10.54
C PRO A 148 15.93 -24.03 -11.08
N SER A 149 15.50 -23.78 -12.32
CA SER A 149 14.97 -24.73 -13.32
C SER A 149 13.65 -25.45 -12.99
N VAL A 150 12.53 -24.89 -13.46
CA VAL A 150 11.50 -25.65 -14.21
C VAL A 150 10.89 -24.71 -15.26
N GLY A 151 10.86 -25.15 -16.51
CA GLY A 151 10.70 -24.33 -17.71
C GLY A 151 9.41 -23.51 -17.82
N MET A 152 9.57 -22.23 -18.15
CA MET A 152 8.62 -21.51 -18.99
C MET A 152 8.86 -21.94 -20.44
N MET A 153 8.15 -22.98 -20.85
CA MET A 153 7.87 -23.21 -22.26
C MET A 153 7.02 -22.02 -22.73
N LEU A 154 7.59 -21.24 -23.64
CA LEU A 154 6.86 -20.30 -24.46
C LEU A 154 5.80 -21.11 -25.23
N CYS A 155 4.53 -20.93 -24.91
CA CYS A 155 3.48 -21.19 -25.88
C CYS A 155 3.39 -19.94 -26.77
N GLU A 156 4.23 -19.92 -27.80
CA GLU A 156 3.85 -19.35 -29.08
C GLU A 156 2.75 -20.21 -29.72
N GLU A 157 2.13 -19.63 -30.75
CA GLU A 157 1.31 -20.27 -31.81
C GLU A 157 -0.21 -20.37 -31.48
N VAL A 158 -1.14 -20.06 -32.39
CA VAL A 158 -1.16 -19.81 -33.86
C VAL A 158 -2.20 -18.74 -34.16
#